data_AF-A0A7C6MX19-F1
#
_entry.id   AF-A0A7C6MX19-F1
#
_cell.length_a   1.000
_cell.length_b   1.000
_cell.length_c   1.000
_cell.angle_alpha   90.00
_cell.angle_beta   90.00
_cell.angle_gamma   90.00
#
_symmetry.space_group_name_H-M   'P 1'
#
loop_
_entity.id
_entity.type
_entity.pdbx_description
1 polymer ?
#
loop_
_entity_poly.entity_id
_entity_poly.type
_entity_poly.pdbx_seq_one_letter_code
_entity_poly.pdbx_strand_id
1 'polypeptide(L)'
;MGIQIKRGDKIIPPTKRLVISVLGEDRVGIIAAVSNVLADHNVNILDINQTLLQEFFAMFMIVDASDCTVSYEKLKDLLVNKGKDIGVRIDVQDEDVFKFMHRV
;
A
#
# COMPACT_ATOMS: atom_id res chain seq x y z
N MET A 1 21.18 12.63 13.30
CA MET A 1 21.79 11.33 13.64
C MET A 1 20.69 10.40 14.14
N GLY A 2 20.10 9.60 13.24
CA GLY A 2 19.09 8.61 13.59
C GLY A 2 19.74 7.26 13.86
N ILE A 3 19.34 6.60 14.94
CA ILE A 3 19.93 5.36 15.45
C ILE A 3 19.66 4.21 14.46
N GLN A 4 20.70 3.47 14.06
CA GLN A 4 20.62 2.31 13.17
C GLN A 4 20.44 1.02 13.97
N ILE A 5 19.44 0.21 13.61
CA ILE A 5 19.23 -1.12 14.17
C ILE A 5 20.02 -2.14 13.34
N LYS A 6 21.11 -2.69 13.90
CA LYS A 6 21.89 -3.77 13.29
C LYS A 6 21.20 -5.12 13.47
N ARG A 7 20.72 -5.72 12.38
CA ARG A 7 20.57 -7.18 12.23
C ARG A 7 21.21 -7.57 10.89
N GLY A 8 22.37 -8.24 10.96
CA GLY A 8 23.05 -8.89 9.81
C GLY A 8 23.38 -7.98 8.63
N ASP A 9 24.54 -7.32 8.67
CA ASP A 9 25.32 -6.79 7.53
C ASP A 9 24.59 -6.24 6.28
N LYS A 10 23.50 -5.50 6.46
CA LYS A 10 23.00 -4.55 5.46
C LYS A 10 22.47 -3.30 6.16
N ILE A 11 22.94 -2.13 5.73
CA ILE A 11 22.26 -0.86 5.99
C ILE A 11 20.96 -0.94 5.18
N ILE A 12 19.86 -1.30 5.83
CA ILE A 12 18.54 -1.26 5.20
C ILE A 12 18.16 0.24 5.20
N PRO A 13 18.02 0.89 4.04
CA PRO A 13 17.51 2.26 3.99
C PRO A 13 16.16 2.32 4.71
N PRO A 14 15.77 3.46 5.30
CA PRO A 14 14.47 3.60 5.93
C PRO A 14 13.39 3.22 4.91
N THR A 15 12.76 2.06 5.10
CA THR A 15 11.74 1.57 4.16
C THR A 15 10.50 2.43 4.33
N LYS A 16 10.06 3.11 3.27
CA LYS A 16 8.79 3.83 3.28
C LYS A 16 7.68 2.82 3.02
N ARG A 17 7.08 2.33 4.10
CA ARG A 17 6.01 1.35 4.02
C ARG A 17 4.66 2.04 4.02
N LEU A 18 3.79 1.64 3.11
CA LEU A 18 2.42 2.13 3.05
C LEU A 18 1.47 0.95 3.22
N VAL A 19 0.34 1.21 3.87
CA VAL A 19 -0.80 0.31 3.94
C VAL A 19 -1.85 0.84 2.98
N ILE A 20 -2.27 -0.01 2.04
CA ILE A 20 -3.33 0.30 1.07
C ILE A 20 -4.53 -0.57 1.43
N SER A 21 -5.70 0.04 1.59
CA SER A 21 -6.96 -0.69 1.75
C SER A 21 -7.88 -0.42 0.59
N VAL A 22 -8.48 -1.47 0.05
CA VAL A 22 -9.42 -1.44 -1.06
C VAL A 22 -10.73 -2.06 -0.59
N LEU A 23 -11.84 -1.35 -0.80
CA LEU A 23 -13.18 -1.79 -0.42
C LEU A 23 -14.18 -1.50 -1.54
N GLY A 24 -14.98 -2.48 -1.94
CA GLY A 24 -16.05 -2.28 -2.92
C GLY A 24 -16.74 -3.58 -3.29
N GLU A 25 -17.64 -3.54 -4.28
CA GLU A 25 -18.23 -4.76 -4.82
C GLU A 25 -17.19 -5.58 -5.57
N ASP A 26 -17.23 -6.91 -5.40
CA ASP A 26 -16.28 -7.79 -6.06
C ASP A 26 -16.49 -7.78 -7.58
N ARG A 27 -15.36 -7.72 -8.30
CA ARG A 27 -15.32 -7.86 -9.74
C ARG A 27 -13.93 -8.25 -10.21
N VAL A 28 -13.93 -8.78 -11.42
CA VAL A 28 -12.70 -9.06 -12.15
C VAL A 28 -11.90 -7.77 -12.37
N GLY A 29 -10.60 -7.83 -12.05
CA GLY A 29 -9.63 -6.80 -12.41
C GLY A 29 -9.22 -5.82 -11.31
N ILE A 30 -9.79 -5.88 -10.10
CA ILE A 30 -9.40 -4.98 -8.99
C ILE A 30 -7.90 -5.11 -8.68
N ILE A 31 -7.43 -6.34 -8.45
CA ILE A 31 -6.02 -6.61 -8.12
C ILE A 31 -5.10 -6.16 -9.25
N ALA A 32 -5.45 -6.49 -10.50
CA ALA A 32 -4.67 -6.11 -11.67
C ALA A 32 -4.57 -4.57 -11.79
N ALA A 33 -5.69 -3.86 -11.62
CA ALA A 33 -5.71 -2.40 -11.68
C ALA A 33 -4.81 -1.75 -10.62
N VAL A 34 -4.86 -2.24 -9.38
CA VAL A 34 -4.05 -1.70 -8.28
C VAL A 34 -2.59 -2.07 -8.45
N SER A 35 -2.28 -3.34 -8.72
CA SER A 35 -0.90 -3.80 -8.92
C SER A 35 -0.21 -3.15 -10.12
N ASN A 36 -0.93 -2.89 -11.21
CA ASN A 36 -0.38 -2.14 -12.35
C ASN A 36 0.02 -0.72 -11.95
N VAL A 37 -0.83 0.01 -11.21
CA VAL A 37 -0.46 1.36 -10.72
C VAL A 37 0.80 1.30 -9.85
N LEU A 38 0.93 0.29 -8.99
CA LEU A 38 2.12 0.12 -8.15
C LEU A 38 3.37 -0.20 -8.98
N ALA A 39 3.25 -1.15 -9.92
CA ALA A 39 4.34 -1.58 -10.78
C ALA A 39 4.83 -0.44 -11.71
N ASP A 40 3.92 0.31 -12.32
CA ASP A 40 4.23 1.46 -13.19
C ASP A 40 5.05 2.54 -12.46
N HIS A 41 4.94 2.58 -11.13
CA HIS A 41 5.60 3.58 -10.28
C HIS A 41 6.69 2.99 -9.39
N ASN A 42 7.18 1.78 -9.71
CA ASN A 42 8.26 1.08 -9.01
C ASN A 42 8.00 0.90 -7.50
N VAL A 43 6.77 0.55 -7.14
CA VAL A 43 6.36 0.25 -5.76
C VAL A 43 6.28 -1.26 -5.60
N ASN A 44 7.03 -1.80 -4.63
CA ASN A 44 7.09 -3.23 -4.38
C ASN A 44 5.98 -3.66 -3.42
N ILE A 45 5.31 -4.79 -3.69
CA ILE A 45 4.29 -5.36 -2.79
C ILE A 45 4.99 -6.29 -1.81
N LEU A 46 4.91 -6.00 -0.51
CA LEU A 46 5.50 -6.82 0.54
C LEU A 46 4.52 -7.89 1.05
N ASP A 47 3.25 -7.54 1.16
CA ASP A 47 2.19 -8.43 1.62
C ASP A 47 0.85 -8.02 0.99
N ILE A 48 -0.01 -9.00 0.76
CA ILE A 48 -1.35 -8.82 0.22
C ILE A 48 -2.29 -9.82 0.87
N ASN A 49 -3.37 -9.31 1.45
CA ASN A 49 -4.44 -10.11 2.02
C ASN A 49 -5.78 -9.62 1.48
N GLN A 50 -6.63 -10.56 1.07
CA GLN A 50 -7.96 -10.28 0.58
C GLN A 50 -8.99 -11.13 1.32
N THR A 51 -10.19 -10.60 1.46
CA THR A 51 -11.31 -11.33 2.03
C THR A 51 -12.62 -10.83 1.44
N LEU A 52 -13.64 -11.68 1.50
CA LEU A 52 -15.01 -11.28 1.22
C LEU A 52 -15.67 -10.93 2.55
N LEU A 53 -16.03 -9.65 2.71
CA LEU A 53 -16.78 -9.15 3.86
C LEU A 53 -18.25 -9.07 3.45
N GLN A 54 -18.99 -10.14 3.71
CA GLN A 54 -20.34 -10.35 3.15
C GLN A 54 -20.29 -10.31 1.61
N GLU A 55 -20.97 -9.33 0.99
CA GLU A 55 -21.00 -9.14 -0.46
C GLU A 55 -19.89 -8.19 -0.96
N PHE A 56 -19.09 -7.62 -0.05
CA PHE A 56 -18.02 -6.68 -0.38
C PHE A 56 -16.66 -7.37 -0.49
N PHE A 57 -15.92 -7.02 -1.53
CA PHE A 57 -14.50 -7.27 -1.65
C PHE A 57 -13.72 -6.31 -0.76
N ALA A 58 -12.86 -6.87 0.09
CA ALA A 58 -11.92 -6.13 0.90
C ALA A 58 -10.50 -6.66 0.65
N MET A 59 -9.55 -5.76 0.40
CA MET A 59 -8.15 -6.11 0.20
C MET A 59 -7.25 -5.12 0.93
N PHE A 60 -6.23 -5.65 1.59
CA PHE A 60 -5.18 -4.89 2.26
C PHE A 60 -3.83 -5.26 1.66
N MET A 61 -3.01 -4.25 1.40
CA MET A 61 -1.65 -4.43 0.88
C MET A 61 -0.68 -3.67 1.76
N ILE A 62 0.45 -4.29 2.06
CA ILE A 62 1.63 -3.61 2.60
C ILE A 62 2.60 -3.47 1.44
N VAL A 63 3.03 -2.25 1.15
CA VAL A 63 3.93 -1.95 0.04
C VAL A 63 5.17 -1.21 0.51
N ASP A 64 6.28 -1.41 -0.19
CA ASP A 64 7.50 -0.63 -0.05
C ASP A 64 7.57 0.38 -1.19
N ALA A 65 7.41 1.65 -0.84
CA ALA A 65 7.44 2.78 -1.77
C ALA A 65 8.80 3.51 -1.76
N SER A 66 9.86 2.93 -1.19
CA SER A 66 11.17 3.58 -1.09
C SER A 66 11.79 3.95 -2.44
N ASP A 67 11.53 3.15 -3.48
CA ASP A 67 12.04 3.38 -4.84
C ASP A 67 10.97 3.96 -5.78
N CYS A 68 9.90 4.55 -5.22
CA CYS A 68 8.79 5.07 -6.00
C CYS A 68 9.24 6.19 -6.95
N THR A 69 8.81 6.14 -8.20
CA THR A 69 9.21 7.11 -9.25
C THR A 69 8.46 8.45 -9.16
N VAL A 70 7.46 8.56 -8.30
CA VAL A 70 6.64 9.76 -8.09
C VAL A 70 6.54 10.11 -6.61
N SER A 71 6.06 11.32 -6.29
CA SER A 71 5.81 11.69 -4.90
C SER A 71 4.71 10.83 -4.26
N TYR A 72 4.78 10.63 -2.95
CA TYR A 72 3.77 9.84 -2.22
C TYR A 72 2.36 10.43 -2.33
N GLU A 73 2.22 11.75 -2.34
CA GLU A 73 0.94 12.42 -2.59
C GLU A 73 0.41 12.07 -3.98
N LYS A 74 1.28 12.07 -4.99
CA LYS A 74 0.89 11.70 -6.36
C LYS A 74 0.50 10.24 -6.47
N LEU A 75 1.25 9.33 -5.83
CA LEU A 75 0.92 7.90 -5.78
C LEU A 75 -0.45 7.68 -5.14
N LYS A 76 -0.72 8.36 -4.02
CA LYS A 76 -2.02 8.30 -3.34
C LYS A 76 -3.14 8.79 -4.25
N ASP A 77 -2.96 9.92 -4.93
CA ASP A 77 -3.95 10.44 -5.87
C ASP A 77 -4.21 9.49 -7.04
N LEU A 78 -3.15 8.87 -7.60
CA LEU A 78 -3.26 7.88 -8.67
C LEU A 78 -4.08 6.67 -8.22
N LEU A 79 -3.80 6.13 -7.03
CA LEU A 79 -4.53 5.01 -6.45
C LEU A 79 -5.99 5.36 -6.15
N VAL A 80 -6.24 6.52 -5.53
CA VAL A 80 -7.61 7.00 -5.24
C VAL A 80 -8.41 7.18 -6.53
N ASN A 81 -7.82 7.78 -7.56
CA ASN A 81 -8.49 7.97 -8.84
C ASN A 81 -8.70 6.64 -9.57
N LYS A 82 -7.71 5.73 -9.54
CA LYS A 82 -7.90 4.37 -10.07
C LYS A 82 -9.04 3.65 -9.36
N GLY A 83 -9.15 3.83 -8.04
CA GLY A 83 -10.25 3.35 -7.22
C GLY A 83 -11.59 3.85 -7.74
N LYS A 84 -11.73 5.16 -8.00
CA LYS A 84 -12.96 5.72 -8.60
C LYS A 84 -13.24 5.18 -10.00
N ASP A 85 -12.23 5.07 -10.85
CA ASP A 85 -12.36 4.60 -12.24
C ASP A 85 -12.94 3.19 -12.29
N ILE A 86 -12.42 2.31 -11.44
CA ILE A 86 -12.99 0.99 -11.34
C ILE A 86 -14.32 1.15 -10.57
N GLY A 87 -14.39 1.78 -9.41
CA GLY A 87 -15.60 1.89 -8.59
C GLY A 87 -15.45 1.11 -7.29
N VAL A 88 -14.26 1.22 -6.70
CA VAL A 88 -13.93 0.76 -5.35
C VAL A 88 -13.36 1.96 -4.61
N ARG A 89 -13.46 1.95 -3.29
CA ARG A 89 -12.76 2.89 -2.44
C ARG A 89 -11.33 2.39 -2.21
N ILE A 90 -10.35 3.28 -2.41
CA ILE A 90 -8.95 3.01 -2.08
C ILE A 90 -8.49 4.08 -1.09
N ASP A 91 -7.97 3.64 0.06
CA ASP A 91 -7.30 4.49 1.04
C ASP A 91 -5.84 4.07 1.15
N VAL A 92 -4.95 5.05 1.35
CA VAL A 92 -3.50 4.85 1.49
C VAL A 92 -3.04 5.55 2.76
N GLN A 93 -2.34 4.81 3.61
CA GLN A 93 -1.82 5.27 4.89
C GLN A 93 -0.34 4.91 5.04
N ASP A 94 0.37 5.67 5.85
CA ASP A 94 1.73 5.32 6.27
C ASP A 94 1.68 4.16 7.27
N GLU A 95 2.52 3.13 7.11
CA GLU A 95 2.60 2.01 8.06
C GLU A 95 2.92 2.51 9.48
N ASP A 96 3.67 3.60 9.60
CA ASP A 96 4.04 4.16 10.89
C ASP A 96 2.82 4.57 11.72
N VAL A 97 1.69 4.97 11.10
CA VAL A 97 0.43 5.27 11.81
C VAL A 97 -0.04 4.08 12.65
N PHE A 98 0.15 2.85 12.17
CA PHE A 98 -0.24 1.62 12.86
C PHE A 98 0.76 1.21 13.95
N LYS A 99 2.06 1.52 13.78
CA LYS A 99 3.07 1.28 14.82
C LYS A 99 2.78 2.09 16.09
N PHE A 100 2.11 3.23 15.98
CA PHE A 100 1.71 4.02 17.15
C PHE A 100 0.48 3.46 17.88
N MET A 101 -0.38 2.66 17.24
CA MET A 101 -1.56 2.07 17.88
C MET A 101 -1.21 0.90 18.83
N HIS A 102 -0.07 0.23 18.62
CA HIS A 102 0.43 -0.86 19.48
C HIS A 102 1.40 -0.40 20.59
N ARG A 103 1.57 0.92 20.77
CA ARG A 103 2.23 1.48 21.97
C ARG A 103 1.16 1.84 23.00
N VAL A 104 0.66 0.84 23.71
CA VAL A 104 -0.05 1.01 25.00
C VAL A 104 0.64 0.14 26.03
#